data_AF-A0A926HIW5-F1
#
_entry.id   AF-A0A926HIW5-F1
#
_cell.length_a   1.000
_cell.length_b   1.000
_cell.length_c   1.000
_cell.angle_alpha   90.00
_cell.angle_beta   90.00
_cell.angle_gamma   90.00
#
_symmetry.space_group_name_H-M   'P 1'
#
loop_
_entity.id
_entity.type
_entity.pdbx_description
1 polymer ?
#
loop_
_entity_poly.entity_id
_entity_poly.type
_entity_poly.pdbx_seq_one_letter_code
_entity_poly.pdbx_strand_id
1 'polypeptide(L)'
;MPHILTKPIVILDAPSNLGLKQLRDREPGVWQMPQALRQAGLLKGLRAIDGGMVARLPYASEIDPESGIRNADAVRVYAVSLADAIGKILDAGQFPLVLGGDCSIVLGNMLALRRRGRYGLFFMDGHTDYLDRDTSYTKAAAGMDLALVTGHGRDKLTAFEGYYPLVREVDTVAFGFRDVEDPATYVARDLFETAIQ
;
A
#
# COMPACT_ATOMS: atom_id res chain seq x y z
N MET A 1 25.76 -2.64 22.21
CA MET A 1 25.03 -3.45 21.21
C MET A 1 23.73 -2.73 20.91
N PRO A 2 23.44 -2.30 19.67
CA PRO A 2 22.24 -1.54 19.39
C PRO A 2 21.02 -2.47 19.45
N HIS A 3 20.01 -2.06 20.21
CA HIS A 3 18.74 -2.73 20.46
C HIS A 3 17.85 -2.75 19.20
N ILE A 4 18.24 -3.50 18.17
CA ILE A 4 17.40 -3.69 16.98
C ILE A 4 16.25 -4.64 17.36
N LEU A 5 15.09 -4.04 17.58
CA LEU A 5 13.75 -4.60 17.84
C LEU A 5 13.62 -5.44 19.13
N THR A 6 13.25 -4.79 20.23
CA THR A 6 12.79 -5.48 21.45
C THR A 6 11.42 -6.14 21.31
N LYS A 7 10.69 -5.85 20.22
CA LYS A 7 9.34 -6.37 19.96
C LYS A 7 9.39 -7.55 18.98
N PRO A 8 8.60 -8.62 19.21
CA PRO A 8 8.43 -9.68 18.22
C PRO A 8 7.89 -9.13 16.90
N ILE A 9 8.51 -9.53 15.78
CA ILE A 9 8.01 -9.23 14.44
C ILE A 9 6.86 -10.19 14.13
N VAL A 10 5.74 -9.66 13.66
CA VAL A 10 4.60 -10.44 13.17
C VAL A 10 4.42 -10.13 11.69
N ILE A 11 4.50 -11.16 10.85
CA ILE A 11 4.26 -11.02 9.42
C ILE A 11 2.76 -11.16 9.16
N LEU A 12 2.15 -10.13 8.59
CA LEU A 12 0.75 -10.13 8.16
C LEU A 12 0.68 -10.04 6.65
N ASP A 13 0.04 -11.02 6.01
CA ASP A 13 -0.14 -11.00 4.57
C ASP A 13 -1.33 -10.10 4.20
N ALA A 14 -1.10 -9.18 3.29
CA ALA A 14 -2.07 -8.24 2.74
C ALA A 14 -2.12 -8.34 1.20
N PRO A 15 -2.55 -9.49 0.65
CA PRO A 15 -2.66 -9.68 -0.80
C PRO A 15 -3.70 -8.72 -1.39
N SER A 16 -3.23 -7.74 -2.16
CA SER A 16 -4.08 -6.81 -2.91
C SER A 16 -3.45 -6.52 -4.27
N ASN A 17 -4.31 -6.35 -5.26
CA ASN A 17 -3.99 -5.76 -6.56
C ASN A 17 -5.10 -4.76 -6.98
N LEU A 18 -5.94 -4.36 -6.02
CA LEU A 18 -7.08 -3.48 -6.23
C LEU A 18 -6.63 -2.08 -6.67
N GLY A 19 -5.46 -1.64 -6.20
CA GLY A 19 -4.90 -0.33 -6.53
C GLY A 19 -4.24 -0.25 -7.90
N LEU A 20 -4.22 -1.33 -8.69
CA LEU A 20 -3.57 -1.36 -9.99
C LEU A 20 -4.55 -1.32 -11.16
N LYS A 21 -4.04 -0.96 -12.34
CA LYS A 21 -4.75 -1.11 -13.62
C LYS A 21 -4.43 -2.46 -14.24
N GLN A 22 -5.43 -3.11 -14.80
CA GLN A 22 -5.28 -4.33 -15.58
C GLN A 22 -4.45 -4.05 -16.84
N LEU A 23 -3.40 -4.85 -17.07
CA LEU A 23 -2.64 -4.85 -18.30
C LEU A 23 -3.09 -6.04 -19.15
N ARG A 24 -3.63 -5.76 -20.34
CA ARG A 24 -4.14 -6.78 -21.28
C ARG A 24 -5.25 -7.62 -20.64
N ASP A 25 -5.28 -8.93 -20.91
CA ASP A 25 -6.33 -9.85 -20.47
C ASP A 25 -6.01 -10.56 -19.14
N ARG A 26 -5.13 -9.99 -18.33
CA ARG A 26 -4.69 -10.60 -17.06
C ARG A 26 -4.77 -9.62 -15.91
N GLU A 27 -5.36 -10.09 -14.82
CA GLU A 27 -5.34 -9.43 -13.53
C GLU A 27 -3.89 -9.21 -13.04
N PRO A 28 -3.54 -8.07 -12.43
CA PRO A 28 -2.20 -7.84 -11.90
C PRO A 28 -1.84 -8.87 -10.81
N GLY A 29 -0.69 -9.53 -10.95
CA GLY A 29 -0.29 -10.68 -10.11
C GLY A 29 0.34 -10.35 -8.76
N VAL A 30 0.54 -9.07 -8.43
CA VAL A 30 1.29 -8.64 -7.22
C VAL A 30 0.72 -9.17 -5.91
N TRP A 31 -0.56 -9.52 -5.87
CA TRP A 31 -1.20 -10.16 -4.71
C TRP A 31 -0.58 -11.51 -4.32
N GLN A 32 0.22 -12.12 -5.20
CA GLN A 32 0.95 -13.37 -4.95
C GLN A 32 2.27 -13.16 -4.18
N MET A 33 2.76 -11.92 -4.09
CA MET A 33 4.04 -11.60 -3.44
C MET A 33 4.16 -12.13 -2.00
N PRO A 34 3.14 -12.03 -1.12
CA PRO A 34 3.26 -12.54 0.24
C PRO A 34 3.58 -14.04 0.28
N GLN A 35 2.90 -14.83 -0.55
CA GLN A 35 3.14 -16.26 -0.67
C GLN A 35 4.54 -16.56 -1.21
N ALA A 36 4.99 -15.83 -2.24
CA ALA A 36 6.32 -15.99 -2.80
C ALA A 36 7.43 -15.74 -1.77
N LEU A 37 7.32 -14.67 -0.97
CA LEU A 37 8.29 -14.34 0.08
C LEU A 37 8.28 -15.37 1.22
N ARG A 38 7.12 -15.93 1.56
CA ARG A 38 7.02 -17.03 2.53
C ARG A 38 7.71 -18.29 2.03
N GLN A 39 7.50 -18.67 0.78
CA GLN A 39 8.17 -19.81 0.14
C GLN A 39 9.69 -19.60 0.06
N ALA A 40 10.15 -18.36 -0.12
CA ALA A 40 11.56 -17.99 -0.03
C ALA A 40 12.14 -18.01 1.41
N GLY A 41 11.32 -18.32 2.42
CA GLY A 41 11.77 -18.52 3.79
C GLY A 41 11.78 -17.26 4.66
N LEU A 42 11.12 -16.17 4.25
CA LEU A 42 11.14 -14.89 4.98
C LEU A 42 10.73 -15.03 6.45
N LEU A 43 9.68 -15.80 6.75
CA LEU A 43 9.20 -16.03 8.11
C LEU A 43 10.29 -16.62 9.01
N LYS A 44 11.00 -17.65 8.50
CA LYS A 44 12.11 -18.29 9.20
C LYS A 44 13.33 -17.36 9.30
N GLY A 45 13.65 -16.64 8.22
CA GLY A 45 14.78 -15.72 8.16
C GLY A 45 14.69 -14.59 9.19
N LEU A 46 13.48 -14.06 9.40
CA LEU A 46 13.21 -13.00 10.39
C LEU A 46 12.86 -13.52 11.78
N ARG A 47 12.75 -14.84 11.96
CA ARG A 47 12.19 -15.47 13.19
C ARG A 47 10.84 -14.83 13.58
N ALA A 48 10.04 -14.51 12.57
CA ALA A 48 8.78 -13.80 12.75
C ALA A 48 7.65 -14.75 13.16
N ILE A 49 6.68 -14.19 13.86
CA ILE A 49 5.40 -14.84 14.17
C ILE A 49 4.50 -14.72 12.93
N ASP A 50 3.74 -15.78 12.65
CA ASP A 50 2.74 -15.74 11.60
C ASP A 50 1.48 -14.99 12.09
N GLY A 51 1.21 -13.83 11.51
CA GLY A 51 0.03 -13.00 11.78
C GLY A 51 -1.17 -13.38 10.92
N GLY A 52 -1.04 -14.38 10.05
CA GLY A 52 -2.08 -14.78 9.10
C GLY A 52 -2.17 -13.84 7.90
N MET A 53 -3.39 -13.72 7.37
CA MET A 53 -3.66 -13.04 6.10
C MET A 53 -5.00 -12.29 6.15
N VAL A 54 -5.03 -11.08 5.60
CA VAL A 54 -6.26 -10.35 5.30
C VAL A 54 -6.88 -10.91 4.01
N ALA A 55 -8.17 -11.24 4.07
CA ALA A 55 -8.87 -11.84 2.93
C ALA A 55 -8.80 -10.93 1.70
N ARG A 56 -8.31 -11.50 0.59
CA ARG A 56 -8.26 -10.83 -0.71
C ARG A 56 -9.67 -10.53 -1.20
N LEU A 57 -9.88 -9.34 -1.78
CA LEU A 57 -11.13 -8.99 -2.45
C LEU A 57 -11.05 -9.24 -3.96
N PRO A 58 -12.19 -9.48 -4.64
CA PRO A 58 -12.24 -9.61 -6.09
C PRO A 58 -11.77 -8.34 -6.81
N TYR A 59 -11.02 -8.52 -7.90
CA TYR A 59 -10.58 -7.43 -8.75
C TYR A 59 -11.58 -7.20 -9.89
N ALA A 60 -12.02 -5.95 -10.09
CA ALA A 60 -13.01 -5.59 -11.12
C ALA A 60 -12.46 -4.62 -12.19
N SER A 61 -11.41 -3.86 -11.88
CA SER A 61 -10.83 -2.82 -12.76
C SER A 61 -11.79 -1.65 -13.08
N GLU A 62 -12.87 -1.47 -12.31
CA GLU A 62 -13.91 -0.47 -12.59
C GLU A 62 -13.53 0.89 -12.03
N ILE A 63 -13.76 1.96 -12.80
CA ILE A 63 -13.56 3.34 -12.32
C ILE A 63 -14.81 3.76 -11.55
N ASP A 64 -14.63 4.09 -10.28
CA ASP A 64 -15.69 4.62 -9.46
C ASP A 64 -15.99 6.08 -9.84
N PRO A 65 -17.26 6.46 -10.12
CA PRO A 65 -17.60 7.79 -10.62
C PRO A 65 -17.40 8.90 -9.57
N GLU A 66 -17.51 8.57 -8.28
CA GLU A 66 -17.37 9.54 -7.19
C GLU A 66 -15.90 9.92 -6.97
N SER A 67 -15.04 8.92 -6.81
CA SER A 67 -13.60 9.09 -6.59
C SER A 67 -12.81 9.28 -7.86
N GLY A 68 -13.30 8.86 -9.03
CA GLY A 68 -12.54 8.79 -10.28
C GLY A 68 -11.39 7.78 -10.25
N ILE A 69 -11.36 6.88 -9.28
CA ILE A 69 -10.28 5.92 -9.02
C ILE A 69 -10.81 4.50 -9.17
N ARG A 70 -9.97 3.59 -9.67
CA ARG A 70 -10.33 2.18 -9.87
C ARG A 70 -10.57 1.47 -8.55
N ASN A 71 -11.60 0.63 -8.53
CA ASN A 71 -11.94 -0.26 -7.42
C ASN A 71 -12.09 0.47 -6.07
N ALA A 72 -12.48 1.75 -6.06
CA ALA A 72 -12.40 2.59 -4.87
C ALA A 72 -13.13 2.01 -3.64
N ASP A 73 -14.31 1.42 -3.83
CA ASP A 73 -15.04 0.76 -2.73
C ASP A 73 -14.27 -0.45 -2.18
N ALA A 74 -13.70 -1.28 -3.05
CA ALA A 74 -12.90 -2.42 -2.64
C ALA A 74 -11.61 -1.99 -1.93
N VAL A 75 -10.92 -0.97 -2.45
CA VAL A 75 -9.73 -0.37 -1.80
C VAL A 75 -10.09 0.14 -0.41
N ARG A 76 -11.22 0.85 -0.26
CA ARG A 76 -11.68 1.36 1.03
C ARG A 76 -11.98 0.24 2.03
N VAL A 77 -12.76 -0.76 1.62
CA VAL A 77 -13.09 -1.92 2.46
C VAL A 77 -11.84 -2.69 2.87
N TYR A 78 -10.90 -2.86 1.94
CA TYR A 78 -9.65 -3.54 2.20
C TYR A 78 -8.77 -2.76 3.19
N ALA A 79 -8.66 -1.43 3.02
CA ALA A 79 -7.90 -0.57 3.92
C ALA A 79 -8.41 -0.65 5.37
N VAL A 80 -9.74 -0.63 5.57
CA VAL A 80 -10.35 -0.80 6.91
C VAL A 80 -10.04 -2.19 7.48
N SER A 81 -10.23 -3.25 6.68
CA SER A 81 -9.95 -4.63 7.11
C SER A 81 -8.48 -4.86 7.48
N LEU A 82 -7.56 -4.27 6.70
CA LEU A 82 -6.14 -4.29 6.97
C LEU A 82 -5.80 -3.49 8.23
N ALA A 83 -6.42 -2.32 8.42
CA ALA A 83 -6.21 -1.51 9.61
C ALA A 83 -6.65 -2.22 10.90
N ASP A 84 -7.74 -2.98 10.84
CA ASP A 84 -8.22 -3.81 11.96
C ASP A 84 -7.24 -4.94 12.28
N ALA A 85 -6.72 -5.63 11.26
CA ALA A 85 -5.76 -6.72 11.43
C ALA A 85 -4.41 -6.23 11.99
N ILE A 86 -3.87 -5.13 11.44
CA ILE A 86 -2.67 -4.46 11.98
C ILE A 86 -2.92 -3.99 13.41
N GLY A 87 -4.12 -3.48 13.69
CA GLY A 87 -4.49 -3.02 15.02
C GLY A 87 -4.33 -4.09 16.09
N LYS A 88 -4.81 -5.31 15.83
CA LYS A 88 -4.66 -6.45 16.75
C LYS A 88 -3.20 -6.76 17.08
N ILE A 89 -2.31 -6.65 16.09
CA ILE A 89 -0.86 -6.87 16.27
C ILE A 89 -0.25 -5.76 17.14
N LEU A 90 -0.59 -4.51 16.86
CA LEU A 90 -0.11 -3.35 17.61
C LEU A 90 -0.59 -3.40 19.07
N ASP A 91 -1.84 -3.78 19.31
CA ASP A 91 -2.44 -3.88 20.65
C ASP A 91 -1.81 -5.01 21.48
N ALA A 92 -1.28 -6.05 20.83
CA ALA A 92 -0.47 -7.08 21.47
C ALA A 92 0.98 -6.62 21.77
N GLY A 93 1.33 -5.36 21.51
CA GLY A 93 2.68 -4.81 21.74
C GLY A 93 3.73 -5.32 20.75
N GLN A 94 3.30 -5.90 19.62
CA GLN A 94 4.17 -6.51 18.61
C GLN A 94 4.47 -5.52 17.46
N PHE A 95 5.43 -5.88 16.60
CA PHE A 95 5.80 -5.09 15.42
C PHE A 95 5.21 -5.72 14.15
N PRO A 96 4.24 -5.07 13.47
CA PRO A 96 3.68 -5.58 12.23
C PRO A 96 4.65 -5.36 11.07
N LEU A 97 4.98 -6.45 10.36
CA LEU A 97 5.58 -6.42 9.02
C LEU A 97 4.51 -6.87 8.01
N VAL A 98 3.95 -5.90 7.27
CA VAL A 98 2.86 -6.16 6.34
C VAL A 98 3.42 -6.49 4.97
N LEU A 99 3.09 -7.67 4.44
CA LEU A 99 3.48 -8.09 3.09
C LEU A 99 2.31 -7.80 2.15
N GLY A 100 2.41 -6.73 1.38
CA GLY A 100 1.36 -6.29 0.47
C GLY A 100 1.29 -7.07 -0.85
N GLY A 101 0.43 -6.58 -1.74
CA GLY A 101 0.66 -6.73 -3.17
C GLY A 101 0.97 -5.37 -3.77
N ASP A 102 -0.06 -4.56 -4.07
CA ASP A 102 0.11 -3.20 -4.57
C ASP A 102 0.31 -2.15 -3.46
N CYS A 103 0.87 -0.98 -3.80
CA CYS A 103 1.24 0.07 -2.85
C CYS A 103 0.05 0.69 -2.10
N SER A 104 -1.18 0.62 -2.66
CA SER A 104 -2.37 1.24 -2.05
C SER A 104 -2.75 0.67 -0.68
N ILE A 105 -2.17 -0.48 -0.28
CA ILE A 105 -2.29 -1.01 1.07
C ILE A 105 -1.77 -0.02 2.14
N VAL A 106 -0.95 0.97 1.76
CA VAL A 106 -0.50 2.04 2.66
C VAL A 106 -1.67 2.79 3.31
N LEU A 107 -2.84 2.86 2.66
CA LEU A 107 -4.06 3.41 3.25
C LEU A 107 -4.47 2.66 4.54
N GLY A 108 -4.47 1.32 4.50
CA GLY A 108 -4.79 0.51 5.67
C GLY A 108 -3.72 0.58 6.76
N ASN A 109 -2.44 0.63 6.36
CA ASN A 109 -1.33 0.81 7.29
C ASN A 109 -1.43 2.14 8.04
N MET A 110 -1.62 3.24 7.30
CA MET A 110 -1.72 4.56 7.90
C MET A 110 -3.00 4.75 8.70
N LEU A 111 -4.13 4.16 8.28
CA LEU A 111 -5.35 4.15 9.09
C LEU A 111 -5.13 3.45 10.44
N ALA A 112 -4.45 2.30 10.46
CA ALA A 112 -4.15 1.57 11.70
C ALA A 112 -3.36 2.43 12.70
N LEU A 113 -2.35 3.16 12.20
CA LEU A 113 -1.53 4.05 13.00
C LEU A 113 -2.30 5.31 13.40
N ARG A 114 -3.09 5.88 12.49
CA ARG A 114 -3.82 7.11 12.71
C ARG A 114 -4.88 6.97 13.81
N ARG A 115 -5.54 5.81 13.89
CA ARG A 115 -6.43 5.43 15.01
C ARG A 115 -5.75 5.47 16.39
N ARG A 116 -4.41 5.42 16.43
CA ARG A 116 -3.61 5.39 17.67
C ARG A 116 -2.87 6.70 17.95
N GLY A 117 -2.87 7.66 17.01
CA GLY A 117 -2.25 8.97 17.23
C GLY A 117 -1.64 9.60 15.97
N ARG A 118 -0.58 10.38 16.18
CA ARG A 118 0.19 11.03 15.13
C ARG A 118 1.46 10.21 14.87
N TYR A 119 1.64 9.80 13.62
CA TYR A 119 2.79 9.03 13.15
C TYR A 119 3.33 9.66 11.86
N GLY A 120 4.61 9.45 11.59
CA GLY A 120 5.23 9.86 10.33
C GLY A 120 5.29 8.71 9.32
N LEU A 121 5.49 9.07 8.05
CA LEU A 121 5.63 8.13 6.94
C LEU A 121 6.98 8.36 6.24
N PHE A 122 7.82 7.33 6.20
CA PHE A 122 8.98 7.30 5.32
C PHE A 122 8.63 6.43 4.12
N PHE A 123 8.35 7.08 2.99
CA PHE A 123 7.89 6.45 1.75
C PHE A 123 9.08 6.23 0.82
N MET A 124 9.48 4.98 0.63
CA MET A 124 10.59 4.59 -0.24
C MET A 124 10.05 3.90 -1.48
N ASP A 125 10.07 4.58 -2.63
CA ASP A 125 9.59 4.05 -3.89
C ASP A 125 10.38 4.68 -5.06
N GLY A 126 10.40 4.03 -6.22
CA GLY A 126 10.89 4.59 -7.46
C GLY A 126 9.95 5.62 -8.10
N HIS A 127 8.68 5.65 -7.69
CA HIS A 127 7.68 6.63 -8.07
C HIS A 127 7.32 7.52 -6.88
N THR A 128 6.75 8.69 -7.14
CA THR A 128 6.21 9.54 -6.08
C THR A 128 4.86 9.07 -5.56
N ASP A 129 4.10 8.32 -6.39
CA ASP A 129 2.71 7.93 -6.16
C ASP A 129 1.82 9.09 -5.67
N TYR A 130 2.10 10.27 -6.21
CA TYR A 130 1.44 11.53 -5.89
C TYR A 130 0.65 12.08 -7.09
N LEU A 131 0.23 11.22 -8.01
CA LEU A 131 -0.54 11.64 -9.18
C LEU A 131 -1.91 12.18 -8.78
N ASP A 132 -2.36 13.20 -9.49
CA ASP A 132 -3.72 13.69 -9.35
C ASP A 132 -4.71 12.77 -10.11
N ARG A 133 -5.92 12.65 -9.56
CA ARG A 133 -6.98 11.81 -10.14
C ARG A 133 -7.35 12.24 -11.56
N ASP A 134 -7.28 13.53 -11.88
CA ASP A 134 -7.70 14.07 -13.17
C ASP A 134 -6.58 13.90 -14.22
N THR A 135 -5.31 13.99 -13.81
CA THR A 135 -4.14 13.81 -14.69
C THR A 135 -3.71 12.35 -14.88
N SER A 136 -4.03 11.46 -13.95
CA SER A 136 -3.66 10.05 -14.05
C SER A 136 -4.35 9.36 -15.24
N TYR A 137 -3.55 8.75 -16.12
CA TYR A 137 -4.03 7.89 -17.20
C TYR A 137 -4.55 6.54 -16.69
N THR A 138 -3.94 6.00 -15.64
CA THR A 138 -4.29 4.68 -15.13
C THR A 138 -5.56 4.73 -14.28
N LYS A 139 -5.84 5.87 -13.62
CA LYS A 139 -6.87 6.02 -12.59
C LYS A 139 -6.70 5.00 -11.45
N ALA A 140 -5.46 4.54 -11.21
CA ALA A 140 -5.14 3.46 -10.28
C ALA A 140 -4.69 4.04 -8.93
N ALA A 141 -5.23 3.53 -7.82
CA ALA A 141 -4.95 4.06 -6.48
C ALA A 141 -3.46 3.93 -6.10
N ALA A 142 -2.76 2.89 -6.56
CA ALA A 142 -1.34 2.69 -6.28
C ALA A 142 -0.43 3.74 -6.91
N GLY A 143 -0.90 4.52 -7.90
CA GLY A 143 -0.15 5.67 -8.43
C GLY A 143 -0.49 6.99 -7.74
N MET A 144 -1.36 6.95 -6.73
CA MET A 144 -1.89 8.11 -6.01
C MET A 144 -1.83 7.92 -4.50
N ASP A 145 -1.29 6.82 -4.00
CA ASP A 145 -1.54 6.42 -2.62
C ASP A 145 -0.84 7.35 -1.62
N LEU A 146 0.33 7.90 -1.95
CA LEU A 146 1.00 8.94 -1.17
C LEU A 146 0.15 10.21 -1.12
N ALA A 147 -0.42 10.63 -2.26
CA ALA A 147 -1.39 11.73 -2.31
C ALA A 147 -2.62 11.44 -1.44
N LEU A 148 -3.19 10.24 -1.54
CA LEU A 148 -4.39 9.85 -0.80
C LEU A 148 -4.16 9.83 0.72
N VAL A 149 -3.05 9.25 1.21
CA VAL A 149 -2.76 9.22 2.66
C VAL A 149 -2.46 10.61 3.23
N THR A 150 -1.93 11.52 2.41
CA THR A 150 -1.66 12.91 2.79
C THR A 150 -2.87 13.83 2.63
N GLY A 151 -3.99 13.32 2.12
CA GLY A 151 -5.28 14.02 2.07
C GLY A 151 -5.66 14.58 0.71
N HIS A 152 -4.91 14.29 -0.35
CA HIS A 152 -5.17 14.77 -1.71
C HIS A 152 -5.98 13.76 -2.50
N GLY A 153 -7.20 14.15 -2.86
CA GLY A 153 -8.18 13.29 -3.53
C GLY A 153 -9.57 13.48 -2.97
N ARG A 154 -10.49 12.58 -3.33
CA ARG A 154 -11.88 12.60 -2.84
C ARG A 154 -11.99 11.85 -1.51
N ASP A 155 -12.86 12.34 -0.62
CA ASP A 155 -13.10 11.82 0.73
C ASP A 155 -13.25 10.30 0.80
N LYS A 156 -13.85 9.68 -0.24
CA LYS A 156 -14.00 8.23 -0.38
C LYS A 156 -12.68 7.45 -0.15
N LEU A 157 -11.53 8.01 -0.52
CA LEU A 157 -10.20 7.40 -0.37
C LEU A 157 -9.20 8.24 0.42
N THR A 158 -9.58 9.41 0.94
CA THR A 158 -8.71 10.25 1.79
C THR A 158 -9.19 10.32 3.24
N ALA A 159 -10.49 10.13 3.49
CA ALA A 159 -11.11 10.22 4.81
C ALA A 159 -11.69 8.88 5.26
N PHE A 160 -11.21 8.37 6.38
CA PHE A 160 -11.62 7.08 6.93
C PHE A 160 -12.04 7.27 8.39
N GLU A 161 -13.28 6.91 8.73
CA GLU A 161 -13.73 6.87 10.14
C GLU A 161 -13.55 8.19 10.91
N GLY A 162 -13.65 9.32 10.20
CA GLY A 162 -13.42 10.66 10.76
C GLY A 162 -11.94 11.08 10.84
N TYR A 163 -11.00 10.23 10.41
CA TYR A 163 -9.60 10.55 10.27
C TYR A 163 -9.29 11.12 8.88
N TYR A 164 -8.77 12.34 8.88
CA TYR A 164 -8.25 13.04 7.70
C TYR A 164 -7.23 14.12 8.13
N PRO A 165 -6.08 14.26 7.43
CA PRO A 165 -5.48 13.22 6.60
C PRO A 165 -5.02 12.03 7.46
N LEU A 166 -4.66 10.92 6.81
CA LEU A 166 -4.12 9.74 7.50
C LEU A 166 -2.67 9.96 7.97
N VAL A 167 -1.90 10.77 7.24
CA VAL A 167 -0.59 11.31 7.65
C VAL A 167 -0.48 12.76 7.21
N ARG A 168 0.22 13.60 7.98
CA ARG A 168 0.47 14.99 7.57
C ARG A 168 1.67 15.04 6.65
N GLU A 169 1.64 15.89 5.65
CA GLU A 169 2.79 16.10 4.75
C GLU A 169 4.08 16.47 5.49
N VAL A 170 3.98 17.31 6.53
CA VAL A 170 5.12 17.69 7.38
C VAL A 170 5.72 16.53 8.17
N ASP A 171 5.00 15.41 8.27
CA ASP A 171 5.43 14.18 8.91
C ASP A 171 5.79 13.09 7.87
N THR A 172 5.87 13.45 6.59
CA THR A 172 6.12 12.53 5.47
C THR A 172 7.44 12.85 4.77
N VAL A 173 8.23 11.82 4.46
CA VAL A 173 9.44 11.91 3.65
C VAL A 173 9.32 10.91 2.50
N ALA A 174 9.35 11.39 1.27
CA ALA A 174 9.48 10.57 0.07
C ALA A 174 10.95 10.43 -0.33
N PHE A 175 11.41 9.22 -0.66
CA PHE A 175 12.80 8.93 -0.98
C PHE A 175 12.94 7.88 -2.08
N GLY A 176 13.88 8.09 -3.00
CA GLY A 176 14.21 7.14 -4.07
C GLY A 176 13.42 7.31 -5.38
N PHE A 177 12.48 8.27 -5.40
CA PHE A 177 11.64 8.54 -6.56
C PHE A 177 12.46 9.17 -7.71
N ARG A 178 12.10 8.84 -8.95
CA ARG A 178 12.85 9.20 -10.17
C ARG A 178 11.95 9.59 -11.34
N ASP A 179 10.66 9.68 -11.11
CA ASP A 179 9.57 10.07 -12.03
C ASP A 179 9.39 11.60 -12.16
N VAL A 180 10.36 12.40 -11.70
CA VAL A 180 10.25 13.87 -11.61
C VAL A 180 10.34 14.58 -12.96
N GLU A 181 10.96 13.97 -13.97
CA GLU A 181 11.28 14.67 -15.23
C GLU A 181 10.21 14.57 -16.32
N ASP A 182 9.28 13.60 -16.28
CA ASP A 182 8.04 13.61 -17.09
C ASP A 182 7.17 12.34 -16.82
N PRO A 183 5.98 12.47 -16.19
CA PRO A 183 5.07 11.36 -15.92
C PRO A 183 4.54 10.66 -17.18
N ALA A 184 4.57 11.31 -18.34
CA ALA A 184 4.06 10.77 -19.60
C ALA A 184 5.09 9.93 -20.36
N THR A 185 6.40 10.09 -20.09
CA THR A 185 7.47 9.33 -20.76
C THR A 185 8.13 8.29 -19.88
N TYR A 186 7.94 8.34 -18.55
CA TYR A 186 8.45 7.30 -17.67
C TYR A 186 7.53 6.06 -17.66
N VAL A 187 7.62 5.27 -18.72
CA VAL A 187 7.13 3.89 -18.73
C VAL A 187 8.23 3.05 -18.11
N ALA A 188 8.00 2.49 -16.91
CA ALA A 188 8.85 1.43 -16.41
C ALA A 188 8.92 0.33 -17.50
N ARG A 189 10.11 0.10 -18.07
CA ARG A 189 10.30 -1.03 -18.98
C ARG A 189 9.87 -2.28 -18.24
N ASP A 190 9.15 -3.15 -18.93
CA ASP A 190 8.71 -4.42 -18.35
C ASP A 190 9.93 -5.09 -17.72
N LEU A 191 9.82 -5.64 -16.50
CA LEU A 191 10.98 -6.17 -15.76
C LEU A 191 11.72 -7.23 -16.62
N PHE A 192 10.97 -7.93 -17.48
CA PHE A 192 11.44 -8.89 -18.48
C PHE A 192 12.29 -8.30 -19.61
N GLU A 193 12.31 -6.98 -19.79
CA GLU A 193 13.11 -6.25 -20.78
C GLU A 193 14.32 -5.54 -20.15
N THR A 194 14.52 -5.69 -18.84
CA THR A 194 15.68 -5.14 -18.14
C THR A 194 16.78 -6.19 -18.01
N ALA A 195 18.05 -5.76 -17.99
CA ALA A 195 19.20 -6.65 -17.78
C ALA A 195 19.36 -7.11 -16.31
N ILE A 196 18.39 -6.78 -15.44
CA ILE A 196 18.37 -7.18 -14.04
C ILE A 196 17.70 -8.55 -13.99
N GLN A 197 18.52 -9.60 -13.87
CA GLN A 197 18.09 -10.98 -13.63
C GLN A 197 17.97 -11.28 -12.14
#